data_AF-A0A7Z9QWJ5-F1
#
_entry.id   AF-A0A7Z9QWJ5-F1
#
_cell.length_a   1.000
_cell.length_b   1.000
_cell.length_c   1.000
_cell.angle_alpha   90.00
_cell.angle_beta   90.00
_cell.angle_gamma   90.00
#
_symmetry.space_group_name_H-M   'P 1'
#
loop_
_entity.id
_entity.type
_entity.pdbx_description
1 polymer ?
#
loop_
_entity_poly.entity_id
_entity_poly.type
_entity_poly.pdbx_seq_one_letter_code
_entity_poly.pdbx_strand_id
1 'polypeptide(L)'
;MRVSRPQKAILWTVFLLMSWVVAPMIGAENAYWAYQPVTIPDIPSIKDQEWAKNPIDTFILNQLEKNGLFPAIPATKQALIRRVYYDLTGLPPSPEEVVSFVNDTDPMAYSKLLDRLLASEQYGIKWGRHW
;
A
#
# COMPACT_ATOMS: atom_id res chain seq x y z
N MET A 1 59.38 30.56 36.40
CA MET A 1 57.95 30.20 36.52
C MET A 1 57.12 31.11 35.64
N ARG A 2 56.70 30.65 34.45
CA ARG A 2 55.59 31.23 33.67
C ARG A 2 55.12 30.17 32.67
N VAL A 3 54.03 29.50 33.02
CA VAL A 3 53.41 28.40 32.28
C VAL A 3 52.77 28.94 31.01
N SER A 4 53.12 28.36 29.85
CA SER A 4 52.50 28.69 28.56
C SER A 4 51.09 28.11 28.49
N ARG A 5 50.09 28.96 28.23
CA ARG A 5 48.70 28.53 28.00
C ARG A 5 48.52 28.10 26.53
N PRO A 6 47.95 26.91 26.23
CA PRO A 6 47.69 26.51 24.86
C PRO A 6 46.39 27.15 24.35
N GLN A 7 46.50 28.22 23.56
CA GLN A 7 45.35 28.87 22.87
C GLN A 7 44.71 28.00 21.77
N LYS A 8 45.29 26.85 21.43
CA LYS A 8 44.81 26.04 20.30
C LYS A 8 43.55 25.23 20.62
N ALA A 9 43.29 24.89 21.88
CA ALA A 9 42.14 24.03 22.22
C ALA A 9 40.78 24.71 22.03
N ILE A 10 40.71 26.04 22.19
CA ILE A 10 39.44 26.80 22.17
C ILE A 10 38.94 27.01 20.72
N LEU A 11 39.86 27.08 19.76
CA LEU A 11 39.52 27.27 18.34
C LEU A 11 38.89 26.03 17.69
N TRP A 12 39.21 24.82 18.17
CA TRP A 12 38.63 23.58 17.64
C TRP A 12 37.23 23.30 18.20
N THR A 13 36.93 23.71 19.43
CA THR A 13 35.62 23.47 20.05
C THR A 13 34.51 24.33 19.46
N VAL A 14 34.81 25.57 19.07
CA VAL A 14 33.82 26.47 18.42
C VAL A 14 33.51 26.00 16.99
N PHE A 15 34.50 25.46 16.28
CA PHE A 15 34.32 24.95 14.91
C PHE A 15 33.45 23.68 14.87
N LEU A 16 33.59 22.79 15.86
CA LEU A 16 32.74 21.60 15.99
C LEU A 16 31.30 21.93 16.41
N LEU A 17 31.09 22.96 17.22
CA LEU A 17 29.73 23.38 17.62
C LEU A 17 28.98 24.09 16.50
N MET A 18 29.65 24.87 15.65
CA MET A 18 28.99 25.56 14.53
C MET A 18 28.58 24.60 13.40
N SER A 19 29.27 23.47 13.23
CA SER A 19 28.93 22.51 12.17
C SER A 19 27.71 21.62 12.50
N TRP A 20 27.33 21.50 13.79
CA TRP A 20 26.16 20.70 14.21
C TRP A 20 24.87 21.53 14.33
N VAL A 21 24.98 22.85 14.48
CA VAL A 21 23.83 23.74 14.68
C VAL A 21 23.28 24.32 13.37
N VAL A 22 24.08 24.40 12.30
CA VAL A 22 23.67 25.06 11.04
C VAL A 22 23.04 24.09 10.02
N ALA A 23 23.20 22.78 10.20
CA ALA A 23 22.60 21.76 9.33
C ALA A 23 21.06 21.72 9.27
N PRO A 24 20.28 22.07 10.32
CA PRO A 24 18.82 22.00 10.23
C PRO A 24 18.17 23.23 9.58
N MET A 25 18.93 24.27 9.20
CA MET A 25 18.36 25.54 8.72
C MET A 25 18.17 25.65 7.20
N ILE A 26 18.49 24.61 6.42
CA ILE A 26 18.23 24.59 4.97
C ILE A 26 17.27 23.42 4.66
N GLY A 27 15.96 23.70 4.67
CA GLY A 27 14.96 22.93 3.92
C GLY A 27 14.24 21.77 4.63
N ALA A 28 14.33 21.62 5.95
CA ALA A 28 13.71 20.50 6.67
C ALA A 28 12.20 20.63 6.93
N GLU A 29 11.55 21.70 6.44
CA GLU A 29 10.14 21.98 6.71
C GLU A 29 9.15 21.40 5.69
N ASN A 30 9.63 20.73 4.63
CA ASN A 30 8.77 20.03 3.66
C ASN A 30 9.46 18.81 3.01
N ALA A 31 9.85 17.81 3.79
CA ALA A 31 10.29 16.53 3.22
C ALA A 31 9.07 15.74 2.71
N TYR A 32 8.51 16.14 1.57
CA TYR A 32 7.43 15.40 0.93
C TYR A 32 7.87 13.95 0.70
N TRP A 33 6.98 13.00 0.99
CA TRP A 33 7.25 11.56 0.86
C TRP A 33 7.81 11.18 -0.52
N ALA A 34 7.39 11.90 -1.57
CA ALA A 34 7.83 11.68 -2.95
C ALA A 34 9.31 12.00 -3.20
N TYR A 35 9.96 12.81 -2.36
CA TYR A 35 11.38 13.17 -2.47
C TYR A 35 12.27 12.38 -1.50
N GLN A 36 11.70 11.45 -0.74
CA GLN A 36 12.46 10.57 0.14
C GLN A 36 12.90 9.31 -0.62
N PRO A 37 14.09 8.76 -0.31
CA PRO A 37 14.51 7.49 -0.90
C PRO A 37 13.54 6.38 -0.51
N VAL A 38 13.17 5.54 -1.48
CA VAL A 38 12.33 4.35 -1.24
C VAL A 38 13.12 3.35 -0.41
N THR A 39 12.56 2.96 0.73
CA THR A 39 13.11 1.90 1.59
C THR A 39 12.27 0.64 1.44
N ILE A 40 12.92 -0.52 1.47
CA ILE A 40 12.24 -1.82 1.48
C ILE A 40 12.08 -2.23 2.96
N PRO A 41 10.86 -2.24 3.51
CA PRO A 41 10.65 -2.64 4.89
C PRO A 41 10.75 -4.16 5.03
N ASP A 42 11.17 -4.60 6.22
CA ASP A 42 11.14 -6.02 6.57
C ASP A 42 9.69 -6.52 6.67
N ILE A 43 9.45 -7.73 6.17
CA ILE A 43 8.13 -8.37 6.22
C ILE A 43 7.85 -8.79 7.68
N PRO A 44 6.72 -8.35 8.29
CA PRO A 44 6.44 -8.66 9.68
C PRO A 44 6.09 -10.14 9.86
N SER A 45 6.34 -10.66 11.07
CA SER A 45 5.87 -12.00 11.44
C SER A 45 4.39 -11.96 11.82
N ILE A 46 3.61 -12.93 11.32
CA ILE A 46 2.17 -13.08 11.53
C ILE A 46 1.85 -14.47 12.09
N LYS A 47 0.71 -14.62 12.75
CA LYS A 47 0.29 -15.91 13.30
C LYS A 47 -0.30 -16.83 12.23
N ASP A 48 -1.16 -16.31 11.36
CA ASP A 48 -1.82 -17.09 10.31
C ASP A 48 -1.13 -16.89 8.95
N GLN A 49 -0.09 -17.69 8.71
CA GLN A 49 0.66 -17.67 7.45
C GLN A 49 -0.14 -18.22 6.26
N GLU A 50 -1.17 -19.04 6.47
CA GLU A 50 -1.96 -19.63 5.39
C GLU A 50 -2.95 -18.64 4.76
N TRP A 51 -3.42 -17.68 5.57
CA TRP A 51 -4.30 -16.61 5.09
C TRP A 51 -3.57 -15.67 4.12
N ALA A 52 -2.34 -15.27 4.43
CA ALA A 52 -1.55 -14.37 3.60
C ALA A 52 -1.14 -15.05 2.28
N LYS A 53 -1.56 -14.50 1.14
CA LYS A 53 -1.22 -15.02 -0.20
C LYS A 53 -0.02 -14.30 -0.82
N ASN A 54 0.29 -13.11 -0.32
CA ASN A 54 1.43 -12.32 -0.76
C ASN A 54 2.01 -11.51 0.42
N PRO A 55 3.21 -10.91 0.28
CA PRO A 55 3.83 -10.13 1.36
C PRO A 55 3.02 -8.92 1.85
N ILE A 56 2.18 -8.31 1.00
CA ILE A 56 1.33 -7.17 1.39
C ILE A 56 0.27 -7.62 2.39
N ASP A 57 -0.32 -8.81 2.18
CA ASP A 57 -1.29 -9.40 3.10
C ASP A 57 -0.69 -9.58 4.50
N THR A 58 0.61 -9.86 4.59
CA THR A 58 1.32 -9.97 5.87
C THR A 58 1.32 -8.66 6.65
N PHE A 59 1.50 -7.51 5.98
CA PHE A 59 1.42 -6.20 6.65
C PHE A 59 0.00 -5.92 7.15
N ILE A 60 -1.01 -6.25 6.35
CA ILE A 60 -2.43 -6.08 6.72
C ILE A 60 -2.78 -6.95 7.92
N LEU A 61 -2.47 -8.24 7.86
CA LEU A 61 -2.79 -9.19 8.92
C LEU A 61 -2.04 -8.87 10.22
N ASN A 62 -0.76 -8.49 10.14
CA ASN A 62 -0.01 -8.02 11.31
C ASN A 62 -0.71 -6.83 11.99
N GLN A 63 -1.24 -5.88 11.22
CA GLN A 63 -1.99 -4.77 11.79
C GLN A 63 -3.33 -5.23 12.38
N LEU A 64 -4.07 -6.14 11.73
CA LEU A 64 -5.31 -6.70 12.28
C LEU A 64 -5.05 -7.42 13.61
N GLU A 65 -4.05 -8.31 13.66
CA GLU A 65 -3.65 -9.08 14.85
C GLU A 65 -3.26 -8.17 16.01
N LYS A 66 -2.50 -7.09 15.76
CA LYS A 66 -2.14 -6.09 16.78
C LYS A 66 -3.35 -5.40 17.40
N ASN A 67 -4.42 -5.22 16.62
CA ASN A 67 -5.66 -4.59 17.07
C ASN A 67 -6.69 -5.62 17.58
N GLY A 68 -6.34 -6.92 17.66
CA GLY A 68 -7.27 -7.97 18.05
C GLY A 68 -8.42 -8.17 17.05
N LEU A 69 -8.22 -7.80 15.79
CA LEU A 69 -9.17 -7.96 14.70
C LEU A 69 -8.83 -9.18 13.86
N PHE A 70 -9.82 -9.66 13.13
CA PHE A 70 -9.68 -10.80 12.21
C PHE A 70 -10.06 -10.38 10.80
N PRO A 71 -9.46 -11.00 9.77
CA PRO A 71 -9.88 -10.78 8.39
C PRO A 71 -11.36 -11.08 8.17
N ALA A 72 -11.99 -10.31 7.27
CA ALA A 72 -13.35 -10.59 6.86
C ALA A 72 -13.43 -11.90 6.07
N ILE A 73 -14.57 -12.60 6.20
CA ILE A 73 -14.85 -13.81 5.44
C ILE A 73 -14.89 -13.46 3.94
N PRO A 74 -14.31 -14.30 3.06
CA PRO A 74 -14.41 -14.11 1.62
C PRO A 74 -15.85 -13.96 1.14
N ALA A 75 -16.07 -13.06 0.20
CA ALA A 75 -17.38 -12.85 -0.39
C ALA A 75 -17.84 -14.08 -1.18
N THR A 76 -19.14 -14.36 -1.16
CA THR A 76 -19.73 -15.41 -2.00
C THR A 76 -19.59 -15.06 -3.48
N LYS A 77 -19.59 -16.07 -4.37
CA LYS A 77 -19.52 -15.83 -5.82
C LYS A 77 -20.65 -14.91 -6.31
N GLN A 78 -21.86 -15.05 -5.77
CA GLN A 78 -23.00 -14.20 -6.10
C GLN A 78 -22.73 -12.73 -5.73
N ALA A 79 -22.11 -12.48 -4.57
CA ALA A 79 -21.75 -11.13 -4.16
C ALA A 79 -20.62 -10.57 -5.03
N LEU A 80 -19.62 -11.39 -5.37
CA LEU A 80 -18.48 -10.98 -6.20
C LEU A 80 -18.92 -10.54 -7.60
N ILE A 81 -19.71 -11.36 -8.32
CA ILE A 81 -20.15 -11.01 -9.67
C ILE A 81 -21.01 -9.75 -9.67
N ARG A 82 -21.94 -9.62 -8.71
CA ARG A 82 -22.77 -8.42 -8.62
C ARG A 82 -21.93 -7.18 -8.38
N ARG A 83 -21.01 -7.22 -7.41
CA ARG A 83 -20.14 -6.08 -7.07
C ARG A 83 -19.33 -5.64 -8.28
N VAL A 84 -18.62 -6.58 -8.91
CA VAL A 84 -17.68 -6.23 -9.97
C VAL A 84 -18.36 -5.69 -11.24
N TYR A 85 -19.56 -6.17 -11.56
CA TYR A 85 -20.35 -5.60 -12.66
C TYR A 85 -20.73 -4.14 -12.37
N TYR A 86 -21.28 -3.84 -11.20
CA TYR A 86 -21.58 -2.46 -10.83
C TYR A 86 -20.33 -1.60 -10.74
N ASP A 87 -19.23 -2.13 -10.21
CA ASP A 87 -17.98 -1.39 -10.02
C ASP A 87 -17.27 -1.10 -11.35
N LEU A 88 -17.31 -2.01 -12.31
CA LEU A 88 -16.61 -1.82 -13.59
C LEU A 88 -17.50 -1.22 -14.68
N THR A 89 -18.73 -1.71 -14.83
CA THR A 89 -19.62 -1.29 -15.94
C THR A 89 -20.78 -0.41 -15.47
N GLY A 90 -21.12 -0.44 -14.17
CA GLY A 90 -22.26 0.32 -13.64
C GLY A 90 -23.62 -0.32 -13.91
N LEU A 91 -23.62 -1.51 -14.52
CA LEU A 91 -24.81 -2.27 -14.87
C LEU A 91 -24.85 -3.57 -14.05
N PRO A 92 -26.02 -4.16 -13.79
CA PRO A 92 -26.10 -5.50 -13.21
C PRO A 92 -25.64 -6.58 -14.22
N PRO A 93 -25.18 -7.75 -13.74
CA PRO A 93 -25.00 -8.93 -14.59
C PRO A 93 -26.33 -9.51 -15.05
N SER A 94 -26.34 -10.22 -16.19
CA SER A 94 -27.51 -11.01 -16.59
C SER A 94 -27.67 -12.26 -15.70
N PRO A 95 -28.89 -12.83 -15.59
CA PRO A 95 -29.09 -14.09 -14.86
C PRO A 95 -28.19 -15.23 -15.35
N GLU A 96 -27.99 -15.36 -16.66
CA GLU A 96 -27.15 -16.38 -17.29
C GLU A 96 -25.68 -16.20 -16.91
N GLU A 97 -25.20 -14.95 -16.90
CA GLU A 97 -23.83 -14.63 -16.48
C GLU A 97 -23.60 -14.98 -15.00
N VAL A 98 -24.59 -14.73 -14.13
CA VAL A 98 -24.55 -15.14 -12.72
C VAL A 98 -24.46 -16.65 -12.59
N VAL A 99 -25.35 -17.39 -13.29
CA VAL A 99 -25.37 -18.85 -13.23
C VAL A 99 -24.06 -19.43 -13.76
N SER A 100 -23.53 -18.91 -14.86
CA SER A 100 -22.26 -19.34 -15.44
C SER A 100 -21.11 -19.15 -14.46
N PHE A 101 -20.95 -17.95 -13.89
CA PHE A 101 -19.84 -17.66 -12.97
C PHE A 101 -19.94 -18.42 -11.64
N VAL A 102 -21.13 -18.53 -11.06
CA VAL A 102 -21.31 -19.22 -9.77
C VAL A 102 -20.93 -20.70 -9.90
N ASN A 103 -21.29 -21.34 -11.01
CA ASN A 103 -21.02 -22.75 -11.27
C ASN A 103 -19.64 -23.01 -11.88
N ASP A 104 -18.89 -21.99 -12.27
CA ASP A 104 -17.55 -22.15 -12.83
C ASP A 104 -16.57 -22.62 -11.75
N THR A 105 -15.98 -23.80 -11.93
CA THR A 105 -15.04 -24.42 -10.97
C THR A 105 -13.58 -24.09 -11.28
N ASP A 106 -13.31 -23.38 -12.37
CA ASP A 106 -11.97 -22.94 -12.71
C ASP A 106 -11.43 -21.98 -11.63
N PRO A 107 -10.25 -22.24 -11.03
CA PRO A 107 -9.63 -21.31 -10.08
C PRO A 107 -9.39 -19.91 -10.68
N MET A 108 -9.32 -19.79 -12.01
CA MET A 108 -9.14 -18.54 -12.73
C MET A 108 -10.45 -17.86 -13.17
N ALA A 109 -11.62 -18.43 -12.85
CA ALA A 109 -12.92 -17.92 -13.28
C ALA A 109 -13.12 -16.43 -12.95
N TYR A 110 -12.71 -16.01 -11.76
CA TYR A 110 -12.83 -14.61 -11.35
C TYR A 110 -11.92 -13.69 -12.15
N SER A 111 -10.65 -14.06 -12.37
CA SER A 111 -9.73 -13.25 -13.19
C SER A 111 -10.24 -13.12 -14.63
N LYS A 112 -10.68 -14.23 -15.23
CA LYS A 112 -11.24 -14.22 -16.60
C LYS A 112 -12.49 -13.35 -16.71
N LEU A 113 -13.33 -13.33 -15.67
CA LEU A 113 -14.46 -12.42 -15.58
C LEU A 113 -13.99 -10.94 -15.58
N LEU A 114 -12.99 -10.59 -14.77
CA LEU A 114 -12.44 -9.24 -14.71
C LEU A 114 -11.90 -8.81 -16.07
N ASP A 115 -11.09 -9.66 -16.71
CA ASP A 115 -10.48 -9.36 -18.01
C ASP A 115 -11.55 -9.07 -19.08
N ARG A 116 -12.62 -9.88 -19.10
CA ARG A 116 -13.76 -9.66 -20.00
C ARG A 116 -14.48 -8.34 -19.74
N LEU A 117 -14.70 -7.99 -18.46
CA LEU A 117 -15.39 -6.75 -18.09
C LEU A 117 -14.54 -5.52 -18.40
N LEU A 118 -13.23 -5.57 -18.13
CA LEU A 118 -12.29 -4.49 -18.44
C LEU A 118 -12.15 -4.27 -19.95
N ALA A 119 -12.26 -5.33 -20.75
CA ALA A 119 -12.25 -5.25 -22.21
C ALA A 119 -13.61 -4.83 -22.82
N SER A 120 -14.67 -4.68 -22.01
CA SER A 120 -16.01 -4.36 -22.50
C SER A 120 -16.17 -2.89 -22.88
N GLU A 121 -17.04 -2.61 -23.86
CA GLU A 121 -17.41 -1.23 -24.20
C GLU A 121 -18.06 -0.49 -23.02
N GLN A 122 -18.86 -1.21 -22.22
CA GLN A 122 -19.58 -0.65 -21.08
C GLN A 122 -18.62 -0.12 -19.99
N TYR A 123 -17.47 -0.76 -19.80
CA TYR A 123 -16.42 -0.24 -18.93
C TYR A 123 -15.92 1.13 -19.44
N GLY A 124 -15.61 1.22 -20.74
CA GLY A 124 -15.21 2.48 -21.38
C GLY A 124 -16.28 3.57 -21.25
N ILE A 125 -17.55 3.24 -21.51
CA ILE A 125 -18.69 4.16 -21.37
C ILE A 125 -18.82 4.65 -19.93
N LYS A 126 -18.71 3.77 -18.93
CA LYS A 126 -18.83 4.17 -17.52
C LYS A 126 -17.77 5.21 -17.16
N TRP A 127 -16.51 4.90 -17.47
CA TRP A 127 -15.36 5.71 -17.06
C TRP A 127 -15.17 6.96 -17.91
N GLY A 128 -15.56 6.93 -19.18
CA GLY A 128 -15.53 8.10 -20.06
C GLY A 128 -16.42 9.27 -19.61
N ARG A 129 -17.33 9.06 -18.64
CA ARG A 129 -18.15 10.14 -18.04
C ARG A 129 -17.45 10.90 -16.92
N HIS A 130 -16.36 10.35 -16.36
CA HIS A 130 -15.63 10.94 -15.25
C HIS A 130 -14.43 11.80 -15.70
N TRP A 131 -14.12 11.74 -17.00
CA TRP A 131 -13.09 12.51 -17.67
C TRP A 131 -13.74 13.58 -18.55
#